data_AF-A0A1S3YVD7-F1
#
_entry.id   AF-A0A1S3YVD7-F1
#
_cell.length_a   1.000
_cell.length_b   1.000
_cell.length_c   1.000
_cell.angle_alpha   90.00
_cell.angle_beta   90.00
_cell.angle_gamma   90.00
#
_symmetry.space_group_name_H-M   'P 1'
#
loop_
_entity.id
_entity.type
_entity.pdbx_description
1 polymer ?
#
loop_
_entity_poly.entity_id
_entity_poly.type
_entity_poly.pdbx_seq_one_letter_code
_entity_poly.pdbx_strand_id
1 'polypeptide(L)'
;MVVILHGVTTIAGGYSLIPGRADGPGLNASFSDDFELSFVPERCTLMISDRGTKLVREIQLKAEDCSRNSHSALRAVSTWFLTVGLPCLVCLILGFPATNAHIFSNGTF
;
A
#
# COMPACT_ATOMS: atom_id res chain seq x y z
N MET A 1 -19.23 6.52 12.72
CA MET A 1 -18.10 5.80 13.35
C MET A 1 -17.17 5.32 12.23
N VAL A 2 -15.95 5.86 12.14
CA VAL A 2 -14.96 5.47 11.11
C VAL A 2 -14.04 4.43 11.75
N VAL A 3 -13.79 3.31 11.07
CA VAL A 3 -13.03 2.18 11.64
C VAL A 3 -11.68 2.06 10.93
N ILE A 4 -10.61 1.86 11.70
CA ILE A 4 -9.26 1.55 11.19
C ILE A 4 -8.91 0.13 11.67
N LEU A 5 -8.28 -0.72 10.84
CA LEU A 5 -8.03 -2.11 11.23
C LEU A 5 -7.12 -2.18 12.47
N HIS A 6 -7.52 -2.97 13.48
CA HIS A 6 -7.02 -3.14 14.87
C HIS A 6 -7.77 -2.41 15.99
N GLY A 7 -8.77 -1.58 15.67
CA GLY A 7 -9.62 -0.98 16.69
C GLY A 7 -10.52 0.10 16.14
N VAL A 8 -11.65 0.33 16.80
CA VAL A 8 -12.52 1.45 16.45
C VAL A 8 -11.99 2.69 17.17
N THR A 9 -11.63 3.72 16.40
CA THR A 9 -11.26 5.02 16.94
C THR A 9 -12.18 6.10 16.36
N THR A 10 -12.58 7.04 17.19
CA THR A 10 -13.37 8.18 16.74
C THR A 10 -12.41 9.30 16.33
N ILE A 11 -12.33 9.60 15.03
CA ILE A 11 -11.46 10.65 14.49
C ILE A 11 -12.14 12.03 14.43
N ALA A 12 -13.48 12.06 14.37
CA ALA A 12 -14.28 13.28 14.35
C ALA A 12 -15.70 13.05 14.90
N GLY A 13 -16.39 14.11 15.33
CA GLY A 13 -17.80 14.02 15.73
C GLY A 13 -18.10 13.55 17.15
N GLY A 14 -17.09 13.32 17.99
CA GLY A 14 -17.27 12.57 19.23
C GLY A 14 -17.72 13.36 20.47
N TYR A 15 -17.61 14.68 20.49
CA TYR A 15 -18.03 15.46 21.68
C TYR A 15 -19.52 15.82 21.69
N SER A 16 -20.12 16.03 20.52
CA SER A 16 -21.56 16.29 20.43
C SER A 16 -22.30 14.97 20.22
N LEU A 17 -23.14 14.62 21.18
CA LEU A 17 -24.14 13.55 21.03
C LEU A 17 -25.35 13.99 20.19
N ILE A 18 -25.42 15.29 19.86
CA ILE A 18 -26.50 15.87 19.09
C ILE A 18 -26.04 16.02 17.63
N PRO A 19 -26.85 15.56 16.67
CA PRO A 19 -26.59 15.77 15.24
C PRO A 19 -26.44 17.25 14.94
N GLY A 20 -25.47 17.61 14.09
CA GLY A 20 -25.11 19.00 13.88
C GLY A 20 -24.39 19.27 12.58
N ARG A 21 -23.96 20.52 12.42
CA ARG A 21 -23.24 20.99 11.22
C ARG A 21 -22.04 21.86 11.53
N ALA A 22 -21.67 21.94 12.79
CA ALA A 22 -20.53 22.74 13.21
C ALA A 22 -19.25 22.09 12.67
N ASP A 23 -18.45 22.88 11.98
CA ASP A 23 -17.09 22.50 11.64
C ASP A 23 -16.17 22.76 12.83
N GLY A 24 -15.06 22.03 12.88
CA GLY A 24 -14.10 22.15 13.96
C GLY A 24 -13.02 21.08 13.85
N PRO A 25 -11.94 21.21 14.63
CA PRO A 25 -10.88 20.23 14.64
C PRO A 25 -11.36 18.91 15.26
N GLY A 26 -11.23 17.81 14.52
CA GLY A 26 -11.48 16.45 15.00
C GLY A 26 -12.83 16.28 15.71
N LEU A 27 -12.80 15.99 17.01
CA LEU A 27 -13.97 15.69 17.83
C LEU A 27 -14.93 16.88 18.03
N ASN A 28 -14.47 18.11 17.79
CA ASN A 28 -15.31 19.33 17.89
C ASN A 28 -16.22 19.52 16.66
N ALA A 29 -15.96 18.82 15.56
CA ALA A 29 -16.87 18.81 14.42
C ALA A 29 -18.18 18.09 14.79
N SER A 30 -19.27 18.41 14.11
CA SER A 30 -20.55 17.71 14.20
C SER A 30 -21.14 17.48 12.81
N PHE A 31 -21.82 16.35 12.68
CA PHE A 31 -22.40 15.85 11.44
C PHE A 31 -23.88 15.53 11.68
N SER A 32 -24.70 15.54 10.63
CA SER A 32 -26.07 15.06 10.74
C SER A 32 -26.12 13.54 10.92
N ASP A 33 -27.30 12.99 11.16
CA ASP A 33 -27.49 11.53 11.18
C ASP A 33 -27.54 10.90 9.78
N ASP A 34 -27.66 11.73 8.72
CA ASP A 34 -27.75 11.28 7.34
C ASP A 34 -26.51 11.74 6.56
N PHE A 35 -25.42 11.00 6.72
CA PHE A 35 -24.17 11.23 6.01
C PHE A 35 -23.57 9.93 5.45
N GLU A 36 -22.70 10.10 4.45
CA GLU A 36 -21.98 9.02 3.80
C GLU A 36 -20.49 9.35 3.68
N LEU A 37 -19.66 8.31 3.59
CA LEU A 37 -18.21 8.41 3.59
C LEU A 37 -17.61 7.81 2.33
N SER A 38 -16.59 8.47 1.79
CA SER A 38 -15.76 7.96 0.68
C SER A 38 -14.29 8.23 0.96
N PHE A 39 -13.43 7.22 0.80
CA PHE A 39 -11.99 7.38 0.98
C PHE A 39 -11.31 7.66 -0.35
N VAL A 40 -10.47 8.70 -0.40
CA VAL A 40 -9.68 9.11 -1.57
C VAL A 40 -8.20 8.84 -1.28
N PRO A 41 -7.64 7.72 -1.77
CA PRO A 41 -6.27 7.31 -1.45
C PRO A 41 -5.19 8.28 -1.94
N GLU A 42 -5.38 8.88 -3.13
CA GLU A 42 -4.40 9.78 -3.74
C GLU A 42 -4.12 11.03 -2.89
N ARG A 43 -5.12 11.46 -2.11
CA ARG A 43 -5.04 12.65 -1.25
C ARG A 43 -4.93 12.31 0.23
N CYS A 44 -5.01 11.03 0.59
CA CYS A 44 -5.05 10.58 1.99
C CYS A 44 -6.21 11.24 2.76
N THR A 45 -7.41 11.15 2.20
CA THR A 45 -8.53 11.98 2.62
C THR A 45 -9.84 11.20 2.71
N LEU A 46 -10.65 11.49 3.73
CA LEU A 46 -12.01 11.03 3.83
C LEU A 46 -12.97 12.15 3.41
N MET A 47 -13.78 11.88 2.39
CA MET A 47 -14.87 12.75 1.92
C MET A 47 -16.15 12.39 2.66
N ILE A 48 -16.90 13.41 3.08
CA ILE A 48 -18.16 13.28 3.80
C ILE A 48 -19.24 13.96 2.98
N SER A 49 -20.25 13.20 2.55
CA SER A 49 -21.46 13.73 1.95
C SER A 49 -22.54 13.77 3.01
N ASP A 50 -22.81 14.94 3.58
CA ASP A 50 -23.84 15.13 4.60
C ASP A 50 -25.14 15.58 3.91
N ARG A 51 -26.07 14.64 3.74
CA ARG A 51 -27.36 14.87 3.08
C ARG A 51 -28.29 15.69 3.95
N GLY A 52 -28.26 15.48 5.27
CA GLY A 52 -29.07 16.23 6.23
C GLY A 52 -28.76 17.74 6.22
N THR A 53 -27.48 18.11 6.08
CA THR A 53 -27.06 19.52 6.06
C THR A 53 -26.79 20.06 4.65
N LYS A 54 -26.84 19.19 3.63
CA LYS A 54 -26.55 19.49 2.22
C LYS A 54 -25.14 20.05 2.01
N LEU A 55 -24.17 19.45 2.70
CA LEU A 55 -22.77 19.87 2.66
C LEU A 55 -21.87 18.70 2.26
N VAL A 56 -20.82 19.00 1.50
CA VAL A 56 -19.70 18.07 1.28
C VAL A 56 -18.52 18.58 2.08
N ARG A 57 -17.90 17.71 2.88
CA ARG A 57 -16.78 18.06 3.77
C ARG A 57 -15.62 17.11 3.58
N GLU A 58 -14.44 17.58 3.94
CA GLU A 58 -13.19 16.86 3.75
C GLU A 58 -12.48 16.70 5.10
N ILE A 59 -12.02 15.49 5.42
CA ILE A 59 -11.12 15.22 6.55
C ILE A 59 -9.80 14.69 6.00
N GLN A 60 -8.73 15.44 6.21
CA GLN A 60 -7.37 14.97 5.93
C GLN A 60 -6.97 13.96 7.02
N LEU A 61 -6.60 12.76 6.59
CA LEU A 61 -6.11 11.72 7.48
C LEU A 61 -4.61 11.89 7.70
N LYS A 62 -4.11 11.22 8.74
CA LYS A 62 -2.67 11.18 8.98
C LYS A 62 -2.00 10.23 7.99
N ALA A 63 -0.75 10.51 7.64
CA ALA A 63 -0.03 9.74 6.62
C ALA A 63 0.10 8.25 6.98
N GLU A 64 0.24 7.94 8.28
CA GLU A 64 0.28 6.57 8.79
C GLU A 64 -0.99 5.78 8.50
N ASP A 65 -2.17 6.42 8.59
CA ASP A 65 -3.48 5.78 8.36
C ASP A 65 -3.71 5.49 6.87
N CYS A 66 -2.99 6.18 6.00
CA CYS A 66 -3.06 6.02 4.55
C CYS A 66 -1.99 5.10 3.98
N SER A 67 -0.98 4.75 4.77
CA SER A 67 0.12 3.90 4.32
C SER A 67 -0.43 2.50 3.97
N ARG A 68 -0.51 2.20 2.67
CA ARG A 68 -0.68 0.82 2.23
C ARG A 68 0.58 0.10 2.70
N ASN A 69 0.42 -0.90 3.57
CA ASN A 69 1.50 -1.78 4.00
C ASN A 69 2.22 -2.33 2.75
N SER A 70 3.28 -1.65 2.31
CA SER A 70 3.97 -1.87 1.04
C SER A 70 5.01 -2.96 1.17
N HIS A 71 4.68 -4.00 1.94
CA HIS A 71 5.50 -5.18 2.16
C HIS A 71 5.49 -6.16 0.97
N SER A 72 5.08 -5.69 -0.21
CA SER A 72 4.91 -6.49 -1.42
C SER A 72 5.82 -6.04 -2.57
N ALA A 73 6.34 -4.80 -2.54
CA ALA A 73 7.11 -4.25 -3.66
C ALA A 73 8.60 -4.65 -3.64
N LEU A 74 9.19 -4.93 -2.46
CA LEU A 74 10.58 -5.36 -2.36
C LEU A 74 10.80 -6.87 -2.60
N ARG A 75 9.73 -7.65 -2.80
CA ARG A 75 9.79 -9.09 -3.11
C ARG A 75 9.68 -9.41 -4.60
N ALA A 76 9.89 -8.42 -5.46
CA ALA A 76 10.00 -8.58 -6.90
C ALA A 76 11.44 -8.43 -7.39
N VAL A 77 12.45 -8.82 -6.58
CA VAL A 77 13.73 -9.22 -7.16
C VAL A 77 13.50 -10.57 -7.81
N SER A 78 13.21 -10.54 -9.11
CA SER A 78 13.24 -11.68 -10.00
C SER A 78 14.48 -12.53 -9.67
N THR A 79 14.25 -13.70 -9.08
CA THR A 79 15.29 -14.63 -8.62
C THR A 79 16.23 -15.07 -9.76
N TRP A 80 15.81 -14.87 -11.00
CA TRP A 80 16.58 -15.10 -12.23
C TRP A 80 17.91 -14.32 -12.27
N PHE A 81 17.97 -13.13 -11.66
CA PHE A 81 19.23 -12.37 -11.62
C PHE A 81 20.28 -13.01 -10.69
N LEU A 82 19.83 -13.66 -9.61
CA LEU A 82 20.71 -14.32 -8.65
C LEU A 82 21.11 -15.73 -9.11
N THR A 83 20.25 -16.46 -9.83
CA THR A 83 20.52 -17.83 -10.28
C THR A 83 21.10 -17.96 -11.69
N VAL A 84 20.84 -17.00 -12.60
CA VAL A 84 21.36 -17.04 -13.99
C VAL A 84 22.31 -15.88 -14.27
N GLY A 85 22.00 -14.68 -13.78
CA GLY A 85 22.83 -13.49 -14.00
C GLY A 85 24.19 -13.55 -13.31
N LEU A 86 24.20 -13.91 -12.02
CA LEU A 86 25.42 -14.00 -11.22
C LEU A 86 26.42 -15.06 -11.72
N PRO A 87 26.03 -16.32 -12.03
CA PRO A 87 26.99 -17.30 -12.57
C PRO A 87 27.51 -16.91 -13.95
N CYS A 88 26.71 -16.27 -14.81
CA CYS A 88 27.16 -15.82 -16.13
C CYS A 88 28.29 -14.78 -16.04
N LEU A 89 28.21 -13.86 -15.08
CA LEU A 89 29.23 -12.84 -14.85
C LEU A 89 30.52 -13.46 -14.27
N VAL A 90 30.38 -14.45 -13.39
CA VAL A 90 31.51 -15.25 -12.88
C VAL A 90 32.18 -16.05 -14.01
N CYS A 91 31.42 -16.62 -14.94
CA CYS A 91 31.97 -17.33 -16.11
C CYS A 91 32.77 -16.41 -17.06
N LEU A 92 32.33 -15.16 -17.23
CA LEU A 92 33.01 -14.17 -18.07
C LEU A 92 34.31 -13.66 -17.42
N ILE A 93 34.33 -13.53 -16.09
CA ILE A 93 35.53 -13.08 -15.35
C ILE A 93 36.55 -14.21 -15.21
N LEU A 94 36.10 -15.46 -14.99
CA LEU A 94 37.00 -16.61 -14.83
C LEU A 94 37.45 -17.24 -16.15
N GLY A 95 36.87 -16.84 -17.28
CA GLY A 95 37.28 -17.28 -18.61
C GLY A 95 37.23 -18.80 -18.75
N PHE A 96 36.07 -19.37 -19.06
CA PHE A 96 36.00 -20.80 -19.39
C PHE A 96 36.92 -21.08 -20.60
N PRO A 97 37.94 -21.95 -20.46
CA PRO A 97 38.70 -22.38 -21.62
C PRO A 97 37.74 -23.17 -22.50
N ALA A 98 37.52 -22.71 -23.72
CA ALA A 98 36.89 -23.50 -24.76
C ALA A 98 37.75 -24.75 -24.96
N THR A 99 37.45 -25.83 -24.23
CA THR A 99 38.08 -27.11 -24.51
C THR A 99 37.58 -27.55 -25.86
N ASN A 100 38.48 -27.41 -26.83
CA ASN A 100 38.39 -27.85 -28.20
C ASN A 100 37.56 -29.12 -28.34
N ALA A 101 36.71 -29.12 -29.36
CA ALA A 101 36.10 -30.30 -29.92
C ALA A 101 37.18 -31.37 -30.18
N HIS A 102 37.28 -32.36 -29.30
CA HIS A 102 37.93 -33.62 -29.61
C HIS A 102 37.09 -34.76 -29.04
N ILE A 103 36.52 -35.48 -30.00
CA ILE A 103 35.93 -36.82 -29.94
C ILE A 103 36.60 -37.68 -28.85
N PHE A 104 35.79 -38.19 -27.92
CA PHE A 104 36.03 -39.52 -27.33
C PHE A 104 34.73 -40.32 -27.42
N SER A 105 34.51 -40.88 -28.61
CA SER A 105 33.82 -42.16 -28.75
C SER A 105 34.74 -43.23 -28.17
N ASN A 106 34.32 -43.84 -27.07
CA ASN A 106 34.67 -45.18 -26.55
C ASN A 106 34.18 -45.20 -25.09
N GLY A 107 33.20 -45.97 -24.66
CA GLY A 107 32.49 -47.12 -25.22
C GLY A 107 32.22 -48.07 -24.06
N THR A 108 31.00 -48.58 -23.90
CA THR A 108 30.69 -49.82 -23.15
C THR A 108 29.25 -50.26 -23.41
N PHE A 109 29.13 -51.46 -23.98
CA PHE A 109 27.97 -52.31 -24.31
C PHE A 109 27.05 -51.90 -25.47
#